data_AF-A0A2X1SE60-F1
#
_entry.id   AF-A0A2X1SE60-F1
#
_cell.length_a   1.000
_cell.length_b   1.000
_cell.length_c   1.000
_cell.angle_alpha   90.00
_cell.angle_beta   90.00
_cell.angle_gamma   90.00
#
_symmetry.space_group_name_H-M   'P 1'
#
loop_
_entity.id
_entity.type
_entity.pdbx_description
1 polymer ?
#
loop_
_entity_poly.entity_id
_entity_poly.type
_entity_poly.pdbx_seq_one_letter_code
_entity_poly.pdbx_strand_id
1 'polypeptide(L)' 'MRLAKRLAAMLPLTCYTSEALQEEGFIPFNGGFASAAREAFSSFSALIFIGATGIAVRVLARW' A
#
# COMPACT_ATOMS: atom_id res chain seq x y z
N MET A 1 2.44 3.94 -10.43
CA MET A 1 1.09 4.42 -10.06
C MET A 1 -0.05 4.08 -11.04
N ARG A 2 0.20 3.87 -12.36
CA ARG A 2 -0.87 3.55 -13.33
C ARG A 2 -1.78 2.37 -12.95
N LEU A 3 -1.22 1.25 -12.48
CA LEU A 3 -2.02 0.08 -12.10
C LEU A 3 -2.89 0.36 -10.86
N ALA A 4 -2.31 1.00 -9.83
CA ALA A 4 -3.02 1.32 -8.61
C ALA A 4 -4.23 2.22 -8.88
N LYS A 5 -4.07 3.25 -9.72
CA LYS A 5 -5.17 4.12 -10.16
C LYS A 5 -6.29 3.38 -10.88
N ARG A 6 -5.93 2.46 -11.78
CA ARG A 6 -6.92 1.64 -12.49
C ARG A 6 -7.72 0.77 -11.51
N LEU A 7 -7.05 0.16 -10.53
CA LEU A 7 -7.72 -0.63 -9.50
C LEU A 7 -8.64 0.24 -8.62
N ALA A 8 -8.17 1.40 -8.18
CA ALA A 8 -8.95 2.34 -7.38
C ALA A 8 -10.20 2.86 -8.12
N ALA A 9 -10.16 2.94 -9.45
CA ALA A 9 -11.31 3.32 -10.26
C ALA A 9 -12.36 2.19 -10.42
N MET A 10 -11.98 0.93 -10.19
CA MET A 10 -12.86 -0.24 -10.37
C MET A 10 -13.34 -0.85 -9.05
N LEU A 11 -12.65 -0.58 -7.95
CA LEU A 11 -12.86 -1.19 -6.65
C LEU A 11 -12.84 -0.11 -5.55
N PRO A 12 -13.67 -0.21 -4.51
CA PRO A 12 -13.65 0.72 -3.38
C PRO A 12 -12.43 0.44 -2.49
N LEU A 13 -11.26 0.92 -2.92
CA LEU A 13 -9.98 0.68 -2.25
C LEU A 13 -9.52 1.93 -1.50
N THR A 14 -8.97 1.71 -0.30
CA THR A 14 -8.10 2.69 0.35
C THR A 14 -6.68 2.49 -0.17
N CYS A 15 -6.11 3.50 -0.82
CA CYS A 15 -4.80 3.38 -1.44
C CYS A 15 -3.72 4.13 -0.66
N TYR A 16 -2.63 3.43 -0.33
CA TYR A 16 -1.46 4.00 0.33
C TYR A 16 -0.27 4.06 -0.64
N THR A 17 0.60 5.05 -0.47
CA THR A 17 1.81 5.23 -1.29
C THR A 17 2.95 5.88 -0.51
N SER A 18 4.17 5.81 -1.02
CA SER A 18 5.30 6.59 -0.48
C SER A 18 5.17 8.06 -0.88
N GLU A 19 5.71 8.98 -0.08
CA GLU A 19 5.76 10.42 -0.42
C GLU A 19 6.36 10.70 -1.80
N ALA A 20 7.39 9.94 -2.21
CA ALA A 20 8.01 10.08 -3.53
C ALA A 20 7.08 9.75 -4.72
N LEU A 21 5.96 9.07 -4.46
CA LEU A 21 4.95 8.66 -5.44
C LEU A 21 3.57 9.19 -5.04
N GLN A 22 3.52 10.30 -4.29
CA GLN A 22 2.30 10.91 -3.80
C GLN A 22 1.45 11.39 -4.97
N GLU A 23 0.19 10.98 -4.98
CA GLU A 23 -0.80 11.37 -5.99
C GLU A 23 -2.13 11.68 -5.29
N GLU A 24 -2.99 12.47 -5.93
CA GLU A 24 -4.31 12.79 -5.39
C GLU A 24 -5.14 11.51 -5.16
N GLY A 25 -5.79 11.41 -4.00
CA GLY A 25 -6.55 10.24 -3.58
C GLY A 25 -5.73 9.09 -2.98
N PHE A 26 -4.40 9.23 -2.90
CA PHE A 26 -3.52 8.26 -2.24
C PHE A 26 -2.99 8.80 -0.91
N ILE A 27 -3.02 7.96 0.12
CA ILE A 27 -2.58 8.31 1.48
C ILE A 27 -1.07 8.03 1.59
N PRO A 28 -0.25 8.98 2.08
CA PRO A 28 1.17 8.71 2.30
C PRO A 28 1.35 7.67 3.40
N PHE A 29 2.40 6.86 3.33
CA PHE A 29 2.76 5.94 4.41
C PHE A 29 3.10 6.70 5.70
N ASN A 30 2.42 6.40 6.80
CA ASN A 30 2.76 6.93 8.11
C ASN A 30 3.84 6.06 8.78
N GLY A 31 5.06 6.58 8.93
CA GLY A 31 6.21 5.82 9.46
C GLY A 31 6.81 4.81 8.46
N GLY A 32 6.58 5.02 7.16
CA GLY A 32 7.12 4.19 6.08
C GLY A 32 6.33 2.90 5.82
N PHE A 33 6.79 2.14 4.81
CA PHE A 33 6.03 1.00 4.27
C PHE A 33 5.72 -0.09 5.31
N ALA A 34 6.66 -0.42 6.20
CA ALA A 34 6.45 -1.46 7.21
C ALA A 34 5.41 -1.05 8.27
N SER A 35 5.42 0.22 8.68
CA SER A 35 4.44 0.77 9.62
C SER A 35 3.04 0.82 8.98
N ALA A 36 2.95 1.34 7.76
CA ALA A 36 1.68 1.39 7.02
C ALA A 36 1.11 -0.01 6.75
N ALA A 37 1.95 -0.99 6.39
CA ALA A 37 1.52 -2.36 6.22
C ALA A 37 0.98 -2.95 7.52
N ARG A 38 1.61 -2.67 8.67
CA ARG A 38 1.14 -3.11 10.01
C ARG A 38 -0.28 -2.65 10.29
N GLU A 39 -0.48 -1.36 10.16
CA GLU A 39 -1.75 -0.71 10.42
C GLU A 39 -2.83 -1.20 9.46
N ALA A 40 -2.47 -1.39 8.19
CA ALA A 40 -3.37 -1.90 7.18
C ALA A 40 -3.78 -3.36 7.45
N PHE A 41 -2.86 -4.23 7.87
CA PHE A 41 -3.21 -5.62 8.24
C PHE A 41 -4.14 -5.69 9.44
N SER A 42 -4.07 -4.75 10.39
CA SER A 42 -5.03 -4.71 11.51
C SER A 42 -6.41 -4.18 11.11
N SER A 43 -6.53 -3.48 9.98
CA SER A 43 -7.74 -2.72 9.62
C SER A 43 -8.48 -3.26 8.41
N PHE A 44 -7.81 -4.03 7.53
CA PHE A 44 -8.37 -4.53 6.28
C PHE A 44 -8.31 -6.06 6.20
N SER A 45 -9.32 -6.66 5.58
CA SER A 45 -9.41 -8.11 5.38
C SER A 45 -8.44 -8.63 4.30
N ALA A 46 -8.03 -7.78 3.37
CA ALA A 46 -7.10 -8.13 2.30
C ALA A 46 -6.28 -6.92 1.87
N LEU A 47 -5.02 -7.16 1.51
CA LEU A 47 -4.10 -6.13 1.01
C LEU A 47 -3.56 -6.48 -0.37
N ILE A 48 -3.47 -5.48 -1.24
CA ILE A 48 -2.87 -5.59 -2.57
C ILE A 48 -1.57 -4.79 -2.58
N PHE A 49 -0.44 -5.48 -2.68
CA PHE A 49 0.87 -4.82 -2.79
C PHE A 49 1.24 -4.63 -4.26
N ILE A 50 1.45 -3.37 -4.67
CA ILE A 50 1.88 -3.01 -6.03
C ILE A 50 3.29 -2.44 -5.96
N GLY A 51 4.30 -3.27 -6.22
CA GLY A 51 5.70 -2.87 -6.15
C GLY A 51 6.64 -4.05 -6.29
N ALA A 52 7.91 -3.85 -5.92
CA ALA A 52 8.90 -4.92 -5.95
C ALA A 52 8.55 -6.01 -4.92
N THR A 53 8.25 -7.22 -5.42
CA THR A 53 7.87 -8.37 -4.59
C THR A 53 8.88 -8.64 -3.48
N GLY A 54 10.18 -8.52 -3.75
CA GLY A 54 11.23 -8.76 -2.75
C GLY A 54 11.18 -7.79 -1.55
N ILE A 55 10.76 -6.54 -1.75
CA ILE A 55 10.58 -5.58 -0.66
C ILE A 55 9.32 -5.91 0.14
N ALA A 56 8.22 -6.20 -0.56
CA ALA A 56 6.97 -6.61 0.07
C ALA A 56 7.18 -7.86 0.93
N VAL A 57 7.71 -8.94 0.37
CA VAL A 57 7.94 -10.20 1.09
C VAL A 57 8.88 -10.00 2.28
N ARG A 58 9.93 -9.18 2.16
CA ARG A 58 10.84 -8.93 3.29
C ARG A 58 10.17 -8.22 4.47
N VAL A 59 9.21 -7.34 4.20
CA VAL A 59 8.37 -6.72 5.23
C VAL A 59 7.34 -7.72 5.76
N LEU A 60 6.73 -8.52 4.86
CA LEU A 60 5.74 -9.55 5.18
C LEU A 60 6.30 -10.78 5.88
N ALA A 61 7.60 -10.98 5.90
CA ALA A 61 8.25 -12.09 6.61
C ALA A 61 8.73 -11.69 8.02
N ARG A 62 8.52 -10.44 8.44
CA ARG A 62 9.02 -9.88 9.70
C ARG A 62 7.92 -9.67 10.75
N TRP A 63 6.86 -10.47 10.69
CA TRP A 63 5.76 -10.43 11.65
C TRP A 63 5.99 -11.45 12.76
#